data_AF-A0A1C4WHH3-F1
#
_entry.id   AF-A0A1C4WHH3-F1
#
_cell.length_a   1.000
_cell.length_b   1.000
_cell.length_c   1.000
_cell.angle_alpha   90.00
_cell.angle_beta   90.00
_cell.angle_gamma   90.00
#
_symmetry.space_group_name_H-M   'P 1'
#
loop_
_entity.id
_entity.type
_entity.pdbx_description
1 polymer ?
#
loop_
_entity_poly.entity_id
_entity_poly.type
_entity_poly.pdbx_seq_one_letter_code
_entity_poly.pdbx_strand_id
1 'polypeptide(L)'
;MIDLDEQIVQTLRERAEGDVDPNRLLRASRARGRRRQTRRQVAAGTALALVGALGFAGVTGTGLDGLTGRLPWTATAPAEATPVPPRVDGVPGAAADPALIGTDPNVLHFGLDPTRARYLSWEVLTGRTETVRFSVRDGQPVHVDVSRSAELPTNVTFDGASVDFPKAGPQTFDGAVQPAAGTAGGLVKSWQPAPGVYARAFLPRGGRAGLEQAVEALRWNEARRCAAPLRLGALPESATISSCSVDITSYPRLVTAQFTLLRAKSQVMSVRYRYVVQAGTHTGGNRTIAGRPAFLSADGRRLELFGIPRTEVIAEFDWEWEPRTKPRFTEADATTVLAGARVIEDPTRLENWE
;
A
#
# COMPACT_ATOMS: atom_id res chain seq x y z
N MET A 1 41.15 -38.17 26.48
CA MET A 1 40.72 -37.70 25.15
C MET A 1 39.34 -37.13 25.36
N ILE A 2 39.26 -35.81 25.60
CA ILE A 2 37.99 -35.16 25.97
C ILE A 2 37.16 -35.05 24.69
N ASP A 3 35.91 -35.49 24.80
CA ASP A 3 34.97 -35.59 23.69
C ASP A 3 34.66 -34.20 23.13
N LEU A 4 34.70 -34.06 21.80
CA LEU A 4 34.50 -32.79 21.11
C LEU A 4 33.12 -32.21 21.44
N ASP A 5 32.14 -33.09 21.67
CA ASP A 5 30.78 -32.75 22.07
C ASP A 5 30.73 -32.10 23.46
N GLU A 6 31.59 -32.54 24.38
CA GLU A 6 31.67 -31.99 25.73
C GLU A 6 32.28 -30.57 25.72
N GLN A 7 33.26 -30.32 24.85
CA GLN A 7 33.80 -28.97 24.63
C GLN A 7 32.78 -28.03 23.97
N ILE A 8 31.96 -28.53 23.03
CA ILE A 8 30.93 -27.72 22.38
C ILE A 8 29.84 -27.35 23.38
N VAL A 9 29.36 -28.30 24.19
CA VAL A 9 28.33 -28.05 25.21
C VAL A 9 28.84 -27.08 26.29
N GLN A 10 30.08 -27.24 26.75
CA GLN A 10 30.70 -26.33 27.73
C GLN A 10 30.80 -24.90 27.17
N THR A 11 31.28 -24.75 25.92
CA THR A 11 31.45 -23.43 25.28
C THR A 11 30.11 -22.74 25.01
N LEU A 12 29.06 -23.51 24.69
CA LEU A 12 27.71 -22.98 24.46
C LEU A 12 27.04 -22.56 25.77
N ARG A 13 27.24 -23.31 26.87
CA ARG A 13 26.72 -22.96 28.19
C ARG A 13 27.37 -21.69 28.74
N GLU A 14 28.70 -21.55 28.63
CA GLU A 14 29.43 -20.33 29.04
C GLU A 14 29.01 -19.09 28.24
N ARG A 15 28.63 -19.25 26.95
CA ARG A 15 28.12 -18.14 26.13
C ARG A 15 26.65 -17.81 26.35
N ALA A 16 25.85 -18.76 26.84
CA ALA A 16 24.43 -18.57 27.09
C ALA A 16 24.14 -17.99 28.49
N GLU A 17 25.00 -18.24 29.47
CA GLU A 17 24.85 -17.75 30.86
C GLU A 17 25.51 -16.38 31.11
N GLY A 18 26.22 -15.82 30.12
CA GLY A 18 26.84 -14.50 30.22
C GLY A 18 25.81 -13.37 30.17
N ASP A 19 25.97 -12.37 31.04
CA ASP A 19 25.08 -11.21 31.17
C ASP A 19 25.01 -10.43 29.84
N VAL A 20 23.84 -10.48 29.18
CA VAL A 20 23.63 -9.88 27.86
C VAL A 20 23.43 -8.39 28.04
N ASP A 21 24.48 -7.58 27.90
CA ASP A 21 24.35 -6.11 27.90
C ASP A 21 23.55 -5.64 26.66
N PRO A 22 22.25 -5.27 26.83
CA PRO A 22 21.41 -4.90 25.70
C PRO A 22 21.84 -3.55 25.12
N ASN A 23 22.51 -2.69 25.90
CA ASN A 23 23.02 -1.40 25.46
C ASN A 23 24.25 -1.56 24.58
N ARG A 24 25.08 -2.60 24.81
CA ARG A 24 26.18 -2.95 23.92
C ARG A 24 25.68 -3.52 22.60
N LEU A 25 24.66 -4.37 22.61
CA LEU A 25 24.04 -4.91 21.39
C LEU A 25 23.35 -3.81 20.57
N LEU A 26 22.61 -2.90 21.22
CA LEU A 26 21.99 -1.75 20.56
C LEU A 26 23.02 -0.79 19.95
N ARG A 27 24.13 -0.51 20.65
CA ARG A 27 25.22 0.32 20.12
C ARG A 27 25.91 -0.36 18.92
N ALA A 28 26.20 -1.65 19.00
CA ALA A 28 26.82 -2.40 17.92
C ALA A 28 25.91 -2.51 16.69
N SER A 29 24.60 -2.69 16.89
CA SER A 29 23.60 -2.70 15.84
C SER A 29 23.50 -1.34 15.14
N ARG A 30 23.40 -0.24 15.92
CA ARG A 30 23.38 1.14 15.40
C ARG A 30 24.68 1.51 14.65
N ALA A 31 25.84 1.05 15.14
CA ALA A 31 27.11 1.29 14.48
C ALA A 31 27.22 0.53 13.15
N ARG A 32 26.78 -0.74 13.09
CA ARG A 32 26.70 -1.50 11.83
C ARG A 32 25.71 -0.89 10.85
N GLY A 33 24.56 -0.42 11.33
CA GLY A 33 23.56 0.29 10.53
C GLY A 33 24.15 1.54 9.86
N ARG A 34 24.80 2.42 10.65
CA ARG A 34 25.47 3.62 10.12
C ARG A 34 26.56 3.28 9.11
N ARG A 35 27.36 2.25 9.36
CA ARG A 35 28.45 1.81 8.45
C ARG A 35 27.93 1.22 7.13
N ARG A 36 26.76 0.56 7.16
CA ARG A 36 26.09 0.04 5.95
C ARG A 36 25.49 1.19 5.13
N GLN A 37 24.94 2.20 5.79
CA GLN A 37 24.40 3.39 5.15
C GLN A 37 25.47 4.25 4.47
N THR A 38 26.62 4.47 5.13
CA THR A 38 27.73 5.21 4.51
C THR A 38 28.37 4.44 3.35
N ARG A 39 28.50 3.11 3.45
CA ARG A 39 28.94 2.29 2.31
C ARG A 39 27.98 2.35 1.11
N ARG A 40 26.67 2.43 1.34
CA ARG A 40 25.68 2.63 0.26
C ARG A 40 25.81 4.01 -0.39
N GLN A 41 26.11 5.06 0.38
CA GLN A 41 26.33 6.40 -0.17
C GLN A 41 27.63 6.49 -0.99
N VAL A 42 28.70 5.81 -0.57
CA VAL A 42 29.96 5.79 -1.34
C VAL A 42 29.83 4.93 -2.61
N ALA A 43 29.10 3.81 -2.56
CA ALA A 43 28.86 2.97 -3.74
C ALA A 43 27.95 3.64 -4.79
N ALA A 44 27.04 4.53 -4.38
CA ALA A 44 26.24 5.34 -5.30
C ALA A 44 27.04 6.45 -6.00
N GLY A 45 28.16 6.90 -5.41
CA GLY A 45 29.02 7.94 -5.96
C GLY A 45 30.02 7.46 -7.02
N THR A 46 30.41 6.18 -7.01
CA THR A 46 31.35 5.61 -7.99
C THR A 46 30.70 4.98 -9.22
N ALA A 47 29.39 4.71 -9.20
CA ALA A 47 28.66 4.09 -10.31
C ALA A 47 28.34 5.06 -11.47
N LEU A 48 28.47 6.38 -11.29
CA LEU A 48 28.19 7.39 -12.33
C LEU A 48 29.39 7.66 -13.28
N ALA A 49 30.55 7.04 -13.07
CA ALA A 49 31.75 7.29 -13.88
C ALA A 49 32.07 6.20 -14.93
N LEU A 50 31.30 5.11 -15.01
CA LEU A 50 31.67 3.93 -15.84
C LEU A 50 30.52 3.30 -16.67
N VAL A 51 29.47 4.05 -17.01
CA VAL A 51 28.39 3.56 -17.91
C VAL A 51 28.49 4.19 -19.31
N GLY A 52 29.72 4.35 -19.80
CA GLY A 52 30.02 4.86 -21.14
C GLY A 52 30.41 3.79 -22.17
N ALA A 53 30.61 2.52 -21.78
CA ALA A 53 31.07 1.52 -22.73
C ALA A 53 30.65 0.09 -22.33
N LEU A 54 30.02 -0.60 -23.29
CA LEU A 54 29.84 -2.06 -23.41
C LEU A 54 28.60 -2.71 -22.76
N GLY A 55 27.58 -2.93 -23.60
CA GLY A 55 27.31 -4.28 -24.15
C GLY A 55 26.55 -5.30 -23.28
N PHE A 56 25.35 -5.67 -23.74
CA PHE A 56 24.51 -6.82 -23.38
C PHE A 56 25.21 -8.04 -22.77
N ALA A 57 24.72 -8.51 -21.60
CA ALA A 57 24.44 -9.92 -21.28
C ALA A 57 23.89 -10.08 -19.84
N GLY A 58 22.92 -10.98 -19.64
CA GLY A 58 22.83 -11.76 -18.39
C GLY A 58 21.64 -11.52 -17.47
N VAL A 59 20.71 -12.49 -17.47
CA VAL A 59 19.64 -12.73 -16.50
C VAL A 59 20.20 -12.99 -15.08
N THR A 60 19.57 -12.42 -14.04
CA THR A 60 19.25 -13.00 -12.71
C THR A 60 18.46 -11.91 -11.95
N GLY A 61 17.27 -12.18 -11.40
CA GLY A 61 17.11 -12.89 -10.13
C GLY A 61 17.14 -11.90 -8.95
N THR A 62 15.97 -11.69 -8.33
CA THR A 62 15.73 -11.03 -7.01
C THR A 62 16.17 -9.56 -6.85
N GLY A 63 15.20 -8.65 -6.77
CA GLY A 63 15.46 -7.24 -6.44
C GLY A 63 14.20 -6.46 -6.11
N LEU A 64 13.82 -6.51 -4.83
CA LEU A 64 13.15 -5.39 -4.17
C LEU A 64 14.09 -4.18 -4.27
N ASP A 65 13.82 -3.25 -5.18
CA ASP A 65 14.33 -1.89 -5.07
C ASP A 65 13.39 -0.93 -5.82
N GLY A 66 12.59 -0.22 -5.02
CA GLY A 66 12.07 1.06 -5.43
C GLY A 66 13.24 2.04 -5.53
N LEU A 67 13.68 2.34 -6.74
CA LEU A 67 14.54 3.48 -7.01
C LEU A 67 14.09 4.22 -8.27
N THR A 68 13.57 5.41 -8.00
CA THR A 68 13.88 6.66 -8.71
C THR A 68 13.67 6.67 -10.22
N GLY A 69 12.40 6.80 -10.61
CA GLY A 69 11.99 7.28 -11.93
C GLY A 69 11.04 8.48 -11.83
N ARG A 70 11.30 9.43 -10.93
CA ARG A 70 10.66 10.77 -10.99
C ARG A 70 11.42 11.59 -12.04
N LEU A 71 11.02 11.44 -13.29
CA LEU A 71 11.35 12.44 -14.30
C LEU A 71 10.50 13.69 -14.00
N PRO A 72 11.10 14.90 -13.97
CA PRO A 72 10.31 16.11 -14.09
C PRO A 72 9.55 16.05 -15.42
N TRP A 73 8.30 16.51 -15.42
CA TRP A 73 7.46 16.61 -16.61
C TRP A 73 8.11 17.60 -17.60
N THR A 74 9.04 17.12 -18.42
CA THR A 74 9.42 17.84 -19.64
C THR A 74 8.37 17.50 -20.69
N ALA A 75 7.71 18.55 -21.17
CA ALA A 75 6.72 18.52 -22.22
C ALA A 75 7.05 17.52 -23.34
N THR A 76 6.00 16.91 -23.89
CA THR A 76 5.94 15.99 -25.06
C THR A 76 5.70 14.50 -24.74
N ALA A 77 4.86 14.20 -23.75
CA ALA A 77 4.07 12.96 -23.73
C ALA A 77 2.58 13.35 -23.84
N PRO A 78 1.73 12.59 -24.57
CA PRO A 78 0.29 12.87 -24.56
C PRO A 78 -0.19 12.91 -23.11
N ALA A 79 -1.04 13.88 -22.80
CA ALA A 79 -1.71 14.01 -21.51
C ALA A 79 -2.68 12.84 -21.33
N GLU A 80 -2.17 11.65 -21.03
CA GLU A 80 -3.01 10.53 -20.64
C GLU A 80 -3.77 10.94 -19.36
N ALA A 81 -5.09 10.89 -19.44
CA ALA A 81 -5.95 11.19 -18.31
C ALA A 81 -5.57 10.29 -17.14
N THR A 82 -5.27 10.89 -15.98
CA THR A 82 -5.00 10.12 -14.77
C THR A 82 -6.29 9.45 -14.30
N PRO A 83 -6.27 8.17 -13.85
CA PRO A 83 -7.44 7.51 -13.30
C PRO A 83 -8.13 8.36 -12.24
N VAL A 84 -9.46 8.51 -12.38
CA VAL A 84 -10.33 9.15 -11.40
C VAL A 84 -11.34 8.11 -10.95
N PRO A 85 -11.47 7.84 -9.64
CA PRO A 85 -12.53 7.02 -9.10
C PRO A 85 -13.92 7.49 -9.60
N PRO A 86 -14.76 6.59 -10.16
CA PRO A 86 -16.10 6.96 -10.63
C PRO A 86 -16.94 7.56 -9.52
N ARG A 87 -17.80 8.53 -9.85
CA ARG A 87 -18.79 9.05 -8.89
C ARG A 87 -19.87 8.00 -8.59
N VAL A 88 -20.43 8.08 -7.39
CA VAL A 88 -21.59 7.27 -6.99
C VAL A 88 -22.77 8.21 -6.77
N ASP A 89 -23.65 8.29 -7.76
CA ASP A 89 -24.85 9.12 -7.66
C ASP A 89 -25.81 8.56 -6.60
N GLY A 90 -26.47 9.47 -5.88
CA GLY A 90 -27.42 9.13 -4.82
C GLY A 90 -26.80 8.70 -3.49
N VAL A 91 -25.47 8.54 -3.40
CA VAL A 91 -24.78 8.29 -2.14
C VAL A 91 -24.27 9.60 -1.54
N PRO A 92 -24.61 9.92 -0.27
CA PRO A 92 -24.15 11.15 0.38
C PRO A 92 -22.63 11.21 0.49
N GLY A 93 -22.06 12.42 0.36
CA GLY A 93 -20.68 12.67 0.77
C GLY A 93 -20.55 12.78 2.29
N ALA A 94 -19.32 12.75 2.79
CA ALA A 94 -18.94 12.77 4.19
C ALA A 94 -19.50 13.99 4.93
N ALA A 95 -19.59 15.15 4.27
CA ALA A 95 -20.17 16.35 4.89
C ALA A 95 -21.68 16.24 5.11
N ALA A 96 -22.39 15.43 4.31
CA ALA A 96 -23.83 15.23 4.42
C ALA A 96 -24.19 14.09 5.37
N ASP A 97 -23.45 12.99 5.34
CA ASP A 97 -23.63 11.87 6.28
C ASP A 97 -22.27 11.31 6.75
N PRO A 98 -21.71 11.88 7.84
CA PRO A 98 -20.44 11.41 8.40
C PRO A 98 -20.48 9.97 8.89
N ALA A 99 -21.66 9.41 9.20
CA ALA A 99 -21.77 8.09 9.79
C ALA A 99 -21.37 6.98 8.80
N LEU A 100 -21.45 7.26 7.50
CA LEU A 100 -21.11 6.35 6.40
C LEU A 100 -19.59 6.19 6.18
N ILE A 101 -18.77 7.12 6.69
CA ILE A 101 -17.32 7.10 6.46
C ILE A 101 -16.73 5.77 6.94
N GLY A 102 -16.09 5.06 6.01
CA GLY A 102 -15.46 3.76 6.25
C GLY A 102 -16.45 2.65 6.58
N THR A 103 -17.73 2.73 6.18
CA THR A 103 -18.72 1.65 6.42
C THR A 103 -18.84 0.67 5.25
N ASP A 104 -18.70 1.14 4.02
CA ASP A 104 -18.68 0.32 2.80
C ASP A 104 -17.27 0.34 2.19
N PRO A 105 -16.57 -0.80 2.08
CA PRO A 105 -15.23 -0.85 1.49
C PRO A 105 -15.20 -0.45 -0.01
N ASN A 106 -16.35 -0.37 -0.67
CA ASN A 106 -16.45 -0.02 -2.09
C ASN A 106 -16.74 1.47 -2.32
N VAL A 107 -16.85 2.28 -1.27
CA VAL A 107 -17.22 3.70 -1.38
C VAL A 107 -16.31 4.58 -0.53
N LEU A 108 -15.72 5.57 -1.18
CA LEU A 108 -15.12 6.75 -0.56
C LEU A 108 -16.22 7.81 -0.47
N HIS A 109 -16.45 8.38 0.70
CA HIS A 109 -17.44 9.43 0.93
C HIS A 109 -16.83 10.83 0.74
N PHE A 110 -15.69 10.93 0.06
CA PHE A 110 -15.15 12.19 -0.40
C PHE A 110 -14.40 11.99 -1.72
N GLY A 111 -14.16 13.08 -2.41
CA GLY A 111 -13.42 13.09 -3.67
C GLY A 111 -12.43 14.23 -3.76
N LEU A 112 -11.90 14.40 -4.96
CA LEU A 112 -11.05 15.50 -5.37
C LEU A 112 -11.68 16.22 -6.55
N ASP A 113 -11.34 17.49 -6.70
CA ASP A 113 -11.51 18.21 -7.95
C ASP A 113 -10.44 17.76 -8.96
N PRO A 114 -10.80 17.00 -10.01
CA PRO A 114 -9.83 16.49 -10.98
C PRO A 114 -9.20 17.60 -11.83
N THR A 115 -9.78 18.81 -11.84
CA THR A 115 -9.19 19.97 -12.52
C THR A 115 -8.05 20.62 -11.71
N ARG A 116 -7.98 20.33 -10.40
CA ARG A 116 -6.99 20.90 -9.48
C ARG A 116 -5.96 19.87 -9.02
N ALA A 117 -6.37 18.61 -8.91
CA ALA A 117 -5.56 17.54 -8.34
C ALA A 117 -5.69 16.25 -9.17
N ARG A 118 -4.63 15.43 -9.11
CA ARG A 118 -4.65 14.07 -9.66
C ARG A 118 -4.55 13.05 -8.54
N TYR A 119 -5.30 11.96 -8.66
CA TYR A 119 -5.19 10.82 -7.76
C TYR A 119 -3.84 10.11 -7.95
N LEU A 120 -3.31 9.57 -6.86
CA LEU A 120 -2.13 8.70 -6.82
C LEU A 120 -2.47 7.38 -6.14
N SER A 121 -3.35 7.41 -5.15
CA SER A 121 -3.98 6.21 -4.59
C SER A 121 -5.29 6.56 -3.89
N TRP A 122 -6.12 5.54 -3.65
CA TRP A 122 -7.26 5.63 -2.75
C TRP A 122 -7.45 4.31 -2.01
N GLU A 123 -8.01 4.39 -0.81
CA GLU A 123 -8.24 3.24 0.04
C GLU A 123 -9.45 3.49 0.93
N VAL A 124 -10.22 2.42 1.16
CA VAL A 124 -11.27 2.39 2.17
C VAL A 124 -11.00 1.21 3.09
N LEU A 125 -10.95 1.48 4.40
CA LEU A 125 -10.80 0.46 5.44
C LEU A 125 -12.04 0.46 6.33
N THR A 126 -12.79 -0.64 6.26
CA THR A 126 -14.07 -0.78 6.98
C THR A 126 -13.89 -0.63 8.48
N GLY A 127 -14.76 0.17 9.09
CA GLY A 127 -14.75 0.51 10.51
C GLY A 127 -13.65 1.50 10.92
N ARG A 128 -12.89 2.07 9.98
CA ARG A 128 -11.74 2.94 10.29
C ARG A 128 -11.73 4.23 9.48
N THR A 129 -11.05 4.22 8.34
CA THR A 129 -10.66 5.42 7.61
C THR A 129 -10.86 5.24 6.12
N GLU A 130 -11.13 6.35 5.47
CA GLU A 130 -11.01 6.50 4.02
C GLU A 130 -9.81 7.37 3.72
N THR A 131 -9.04 6.96 2.73
CA THR A 131 -7.71 7.50 2.49
C THR A 131 -7.54 7.83 1.03
N VAL A 132 -6.99 9.00 0.73
CA VAL A 132 -6.61 9.38 -0.65
C VAL A 132 -5.20 9.97 -0.63
N ARG A 133 -4.38 9.53 -1.59
CA ARG A 133 -3.12 10.19 -1.93
C ARG A 133 -3.27 10.88 -3.26
N PHE A 134 -2.81 12.12 -3.35
CA PHE A 134 -2.96 12.94 -4.55
C PHE A 134 -1.87 14.00 -4.67
N SER A 135 -1.72 14.60 -5.84
CA SER A 135 -0.89 15.79 -6.01
C SER A 135 -1.68 16.91 -6.67
N VAL A 136 -1.46 18.14 -6.23
CA VAL A 136 -1.95 19.35 -6.89
C VAL A 136 -0.90 19.80 -7.90
N ARG A 137 -1.24 19.81 -9.20
CA ARG A 137 -0.29 20.10 -10.29
C ARG A 137 0.98 19.22 -10.16
N ASP A 138 2.17 19.78 -10.40
CA ASP A 138 3.48 19.16 -10.19
C ASP A 138 3.96 19.21 -8.72
N GLY A 139 3.02 19.42 -7.78
CA GLY A 139 3.29 19.50 -6.35
C GLY A 139 3.70 18.15 -5.73
N GLN A 140 4.14 18.22 -4.47
CA GLN A 140 4.43 17.01 -3.71
C GLN A 140 3.14 16.25 -3.39
N PRO A 141 3.18 14.90 -3.33
CA PRO A 141 2.01 14.15 -2.94
C PRO A 141 1.57 14.46 -1.51
N VAL A 142 0.26 14.60 -1.34
CA VAL A 142 -0.43 14.79 -0.07
C VAL A 142 -1.20 13.52 0.24
N HIS A 143 -1.13 13.10 1.50
CA HIS A 143 -1.89 11.99 2.05
C HIS A 143 -3.03 12.55 2.90
N VAL A 144 -4.26 12.09 2.69
CA VAL A 144 -5.42 12.49 3.49
C VAL A 144 -6.10 11.27 4.07
N ASP A 145 -6.23 11.24 5.40
CA ASP A 145 -7.07 10.30 6.13
C ASP A 145 -8.38 11.01 6.54
N VAL A 146 -9.50 10.31 6.41
CA VAL A 146 -10.83 10.77 6.83
C VAL A 146 -11.49 9.70 7.67
N SER A 147 -12.07 10.08 8.80
CA SER A 147 -12.83 9.18 9.68
C SER A 147 -14.03 9.89 10.29
N ARG A 148 -14.99 9.10 10.77
CA ARG A 148 -16.11 9.54 11.63
C ARG A 148 -15.74 9.66 13.10
N SER A 149 -14.51 9.28 13.47
CA SER A 149 -13.96 9.39 14.83
C SER A 149 -12.71 10.26 14.84
N ALA A 150 -12.47 10.95 15.95
CA ALA A 150 -11.23 11.69 16.21
C ALA A 150 -10.00 10.76 16.35
N GLU A 151 -10.21 9.44 16.46
CA GLU A 151 -9.16 8.45 16.61
C GLU A 151 -8.55 8.04 15.26
N LEU A 152 -7.76 8.93 14.66
CA LEU A 152 -6.99 8.60 13.46
C LEU A 152 -5.68 7.86 13.79
N PRO A 153 -5.21 6.94 12.92
CA PRO A 153 -3.96 6.21 13.13
C PRO A 153 -2.79 7.14 13.47
N THR A 154 -2.01 6.85 14.51
CA THR A 154 -0.88 7.71 14.91
C THR A 154 0.39 7.48 14.09
N ASN A 155 0.41 6.41 13.31
CA ASN A 155 1.50 6.07 12.39
C ASN A 155 0.89 5.73 11.03
N VAL A 156 1.43 6.34 9.99
CA VAL A 156 1.10 5.99 8.60
C VAL A 156 2.39 5.68 7.85
N THR A 157 2.33 4.72 6.95
CA THR A 157 3.45 4.43 6.05
C THR A 157 3.21 5.14 4.72
N PHE A 158 4.18 5.96 4.30
CA PHE A 158 4.14 6.76 3.11
C PHE A 158 5.42 6.54 2.30
N ASP A 159 5.31 6.05 1.06
CA ASP A 159 6.47 5.72 0.19
C ASP A 159 7.53 4.85 0.90
N GLY A 160 7.08 3.89 1.73
CA GLY A 160 7.96 3.02 2.53
C GLY A 160 8.61 3.69 3.75
N ALA A 161 8.31 4.96 4.02
CA ALA A 161 8.71 5.66 5.24
C ALA A 161 7.55 5.76 6.22
N SER A 162 7.79 5.38 7.48
CA SER A 162 6.81 5.61 8.55
C SER A 162 6.85 7.07 9.01
N VAL A 163 5.68 7.68 9.11
CA VAL A 163 5.47 9.01 9.66
C VAL A 163 4.76 8.84 11.00
N ASP A 164 5.41 9.29 12.07
CA ASP A 164 4.81 9.34 13.38
C ASP A 164 4.13 10.70 13.57
N PHE A 165 2.81 10.70 13.61
CA PHE A 165 2.08 11.88 14.04
C PHE A 165 2.28 12.06 15.55
N PRO A 166 2.53 13.30 16.02
CA PRO A 166 2.91 13.54 17.40
C PRO A 166 1.99 12.83 18.38
N LYS A 167 2.60 11.97 19.20
CA LYS A 167 1.96 11.11 20.18
C LYS A 167 1.99 11.81 21.54
N ALA A 168 1.24 12.90 21.71
CA ALA A 168 1.01 13.47 23.05
C ALA A 168 -0.23 14.37 23.06
N GLY A 169 -1.32 13.86 23.63
CA GLY A 169 -2.58 14.59 23.84
C GLY A 169 -3.69 14.23 22.85
N PRO A 170 -4.95 14.65 23.12
CA PRO A 170 -6.04 14.54 22.16
C PRO A 170 -5.62 15.21 20.85
N GLN A 171 -5.75 14.54 19.71
CA GLN A 171 -5.54 15.22 18.42
C GLN A 171 -6.51 16.40 18.35
N THR A 172 -5.99 17.62 18.24
CA THR A 172 -6.82 18.80 18.04
C THR A 172 -7.16 18.89 16.56
N PHE A 173 -8.45 18.93 16.26
CA PHE A 173 -8.98 19.12 14.90
C PHE A 173 -9.39 20.58 14.70
N ASP A 174 -8.47 21.49 15.01
CA ASP A 174 -8.65 22.95 15.00
C ASP A 174 -8.32 23.60 13.65
N GLY A 175 -7.82 22.83 12.68
CA GLY A 175 -7.41 23.32 11.37
C GLY A 175 -6.04 24.00 11.35
N ALA A 176 -5.32 24.04 12.47
CA ALA A 176 -3.95 24.54 12.49
C ALA A 176 -3.02 23.60 11.70
N VAL A 177 -2.10 24.20 10.96
CA VAL A 177 -1.00 23.45 10.33
C VAL A 177 0.15 23.35 11.32
N GLN A 178 0.58 22.13 11.61
CA GLN A 178 1.65 21.81 12.55
C GLN A 178 2.79 21.06 11.82
N PRO A 179 4.03 21.15 12.31
CA PRO A 179 5.10 20.27 11.83
C PRO A 179 4.83 18.82 12.24
N ALA A 180 5.03 17.88 11.33
CA ALA A 180 5.01 16.46 11.64
C ALA A 180 6.40 16.00 12.15
N ALA A 181 6.41 15.20 13.21
CA ALA A 181 7.62 14.56 13.73
C ALA A 181 7.95 13.27 12.94
N GLY A 182 9.11 12.66 13.21
CA GLY A 182 9.54 11.41 12.59
C GLY A 182 10.57 11.58 11.48
N THR A 183 10.92 10.47 10.79
CA THR A 183 12.04 10.41 9.83
C THR A 183 11.76 11.14 8.53
N ALA A 184 10.49 11.23 8.12
CA ALA A 184 10.08 11.95 6.92
C ALA A 184 9.98 13.47 7.14
N GLY A 185 9.73 13.91 8.38
CA GLY A 185 9.30 15.29 8.66
C GLY A 185 8.02 15.67 7.90
N GLY A 186 7.69 16.96 7.85
CA GLY A 186 6.64 17.49 6.99
C GLY A 186 5.66 18.41 7.71
N LEU A 187 4.52 18.64 7.07
CA LEU A 187 3.42 19.44 7.59
C LEU A 187 2.17 18.58 7.71
N VAL A 188 1.44 18.73 8.80
CA VAL A 188 0.16 18.09 9.04
C VAL A 188 -0.91 19.16 9.32
N LYS A 189 -2.10 18.97 8.77
CA LYS A 189 -3.31 19.73 9.14
C LYS A 189 -4.36 18.74 9.58
N SER A 190 -4.89 18.91 10.79
CA SER A 190 -6.02 18.11 11.31
C SER A 190 -7.21 19.05 11.51
N TRP A 191 -8.38 18.72 10.96
CA TRP A 191 -9.56 19.58 11.04
C TRP A 191 -10.87 18.80 10.89
N GLN A 192 -11.99 19.47 11.17
CA GLN A 192 -13.32 18.95 10.87
C GLN A 192 -13.91 19.67 9.65
N PRO A 193 -13.95 19.03 8.46
CA PRO A 193 -14.59 19.62 7.28
C PRO A 193 -16.09 19.89 7.47
N ALA A 194 -16.74 19.08 8.30
CA ALA A 194 -18.13 19.20 8.73
C ALA A 194 -18.26 18.55 10.12
N PRO A 195 -19.32 18.84 10.89
CA PRO A 195 -19.54 18.20 12.19
C PRO A 195 -19.51 16.67 12.08
N GLY A 196 -18.66 16.02 12.88
CA GLY A 196 -18.53 14.55 12.87
C GLY A 196 -17.63 13.98 11.77
N VAL A 197 -17.06 14.82 10.89
CA VAL A 197 -16.03 14.42 9.93
C VAL A 197 -14.68 14.84 10.47
N TYR A 198 -13.76 13.90 10.65
CA TYR A 198 -12.40 14.15 11.14
C TYR A 198 -11.41 13.87 10.01
N ALA A 199 -10.71 14.91 9.56
CA ALA A 199 -9.76 14.82 8.46
C ALA A 199 -8.35 15.17 8.91
N ARG A 200 -7.36 14.50 8.33
CA ARG A 200 -5.95 14.82 8.50
C ARG A 200 -5.23 14.75 7.17
N ALA A 201 -4.61 15.86 6.78
CA ALA A 201 -3.77 15.96 5.60
C ALA A 201 -2.31 16.03 6.02
N PHE A 202 -1.46 15.24 5.36
CA PHE A 202 -0.03 15.19 5.59
C PHE A 202 0.71 15.46 4.29
N LEU A 203 1.65 16.41 4.34
CA LEU A 203 2.55 16.78 3.26
C LEU A 203 4.00 16.59 3.73
N PRO A 204 4.72 15.56 3.25
CA PRO A 204 6.06 15.24 3.73
C PRO A 204 7.10 16.31 3.37
N ARG A 205 6.92 16.98 2.22
CA ARG A 205 7.81 18.03 1.72
C ARG A 205 7.00 19.16 1.11
N GLY A 206 7.42 20.40 1.34
CA GLY A 206 6.77 21.58 0.81
C GLY A 206 6.49 22.62 1.89
N GLY A 207 5.63 23.58 1.58
CA GLY A 207 5.24 24.66 2.50
C GLY A 207 3.75 24.68 2.79
N ARG A 208 3.35 25.53 3.75
CA ARG A 208 1.94 25.73 4.15
C ARG A 208 1.01 25.97 2.96
N ALA A 209 1.39 26.87 2.05
CA ALA A 209 0.59 27.19 0.87
C ALA A 209 0.30 25.96 -0.02
N GLY A 210 1.25 25.03 -0.14
CA GLY A 210 1.05 23.80 -0.90
C GLY A 210 0.06 22.84 -0.22
N LEU A 211 0.14 22.74 1.11
CA LEU A 211 -0.82 21.96 1.90
C LEU A 211 -2.23 22.56 1.85
N GLU A 212 -2.35 23.90 1.92
CA GLU A 212 -3.62 24.60 1.82
C GLU A 212 -4.27 24.41 0.44
N GLN A 213 -3.51 24.56 -0.64
CA GLN A 213 -3.99 24.29 -2.00
C GLN A 213 -4.49 22.85 -2.17
N ALA A 214 -3.82 21.88 -1.54
CA ALA A 214 -4.27 20.49 -1.54
C ALA A 214 -5.57 20.29 -0.78
N VAL A 215 -5.71 20.90 0.39
CA VAL A 215 -6.94 20.85 1.20
C VAL A 215 -8.13 21.44 0.43
N GLU A 216 -7.94 22.51 -0.34
CA GLU A 216 -8.99 23.11 -1.17
C GLU A 216 -9.42 22.27 -2.38
N ALA A 217 -8.58 21.31 -2.80
CA ALA A 217 -8.92 20.39 -3.87
C ALA A 217 -9.88 19.28 -3.41
N LEU A 218 -10.09 19.09 -2.10
CA LEU A 218 -10.99 18.08 -1.56
C LEU A 218 -12.46 18.43 -1.83
N ARG A 219 -13.29 17.40 -2.01
CA ARG A 219 -14.74 17.48 -2.26
C ARG A 219 -15.47 16.61 -1.25
N TRP A 220 -16.08 17.25 -0.25
CA TRP A 220 -16.74 16.58 0.89
C TRP A 220 -18.21 16.22 0.63
N ASN A 221 -18.77 16.73 -0.46
CA ASN A 221 -20.16 16.57 -0.88
C ASN A 221 -20.33 15.51 -1.97
N GLU A 222 -19.32 14.68 -2.20
CA GLU A 222 -19.30 13.66 -3.25
C GLU A 222 -18.95 12.31 -2.66
N ALA A 223 -19.52 11.25 -3.23
CA ALA A 223 -19.09 9.88 -3.02
C ALA A 223 -18.45 9.32 -4.29
N ARG A 224 -17.43 8.47 -4.13
CA ARG A 224 -16.66 7.85 -5.20
C ARG A 224 -16.56 6.34 -4.97
N ARG A 225 -16.62 5.54 -6.03
CA ARG A 225 -16.41 4.09 -5.96
C ARG A 225 -14.93 3.82 -5.70
N CYS A 226 -14.61 2.86 -4.82
CA CYS A 226 -13.28 2.24 -4.79
C CYS A 226 -13.15 1.29 -5.99
N ALA A 227 -13.10 1.86 -7.19
CA ALA A 227 -13.01 1.13 -8.45
C ALA A 227 -11.58 0.66 -8.70
N ALA A 228 -11.43 -0.56 -9.24
CA ALA A 228 -10.14 -1.14 -9.59
C ALA A 228 -10.27 -1.98 -10.87
N PRO A 229 -9.15 -2.25 -11.57
CA PRO A 229 -9.11 -3.19 -12.70
C PRO A 229 -9.50 -4.66 -12.40
N LEU A 230 -9.82 -4.96 -11.14
CA LEU A 230 -10.21 -6.28 -10.65
C LEU A 230 -11.51 -6.14 -9.87
N ARG A 231 -12.50 -6.98 -10.22
CA ARG A 231 -13.75 -7.15 -9.48
C ARG A 231 -13.83 -8.57 -8.93
N LEU A 232 -14.15 -8.71 -7.65
CA LEU A 232 -14.38 -10.00 -7.02
C LEU A 232 -15.86 -10.37 -7.13
N GLY A 233 -16.20 -11.26 -8.06
CA GLY A 233 -17.59 -11.66 -8.34
C GLY A 233 -18.13 -12.77 -7.44
N ALA A 234 -17.25 -13.51 -6.76
CA ALA A 234 -17.61 -14.54 -5.81
C ALA A 234 -16.78 -14.36 -4.54
N LEU A 235 -17.42 -14.52 -3.39
CA LEU A 235 -16.78 -14.53 -2.09
C LEU A 235 -17.06 -15.87 -1.40
N PRO A 236 -16.14 -16.36 -0.58
CA PRO A 236 -16.38 -17.53 0.24
C PRO A 236 -17.54 -17.28 1.21
N GLU A 237 -18.18 -18.35 1.69
CA GLU A 237 -19.32 -18.23 2.61
C GLU A 237 -18.95 -17.40 3.85
N SER A 238 -19.85 -16.50 4.25
CA SER A 238 -19.69 -15.57 5.38
C SER A 238 -18.47 -14.64 5.31
N ALA A 239 -17.79 -14.57 4.15
CA ALA A 239 -16.71 -13.63 3.94
C ALA A 239 -17.26 -12.31 3.39
N THR A 240 -16.69 -11.21 3.86
CA THR A 240 -16.99 -9.86 3.38
C THR A 240 -15.71 -9.17 2.99
N ILE A 241 -15.75 -8.32 1.97
CA ILE A 241 -14.66 -7.37 1.73
C ILE A 241 -14.63 -6.41 2.92
N SER A 242 -13.45 -6.18 3.49
CA SER A 242 -13.23 -5.23 4.57
C SER A 242 -12.38 -4.05 4.15
N SER A 243 -11.60 -4.19 3.08
CA SER A 243 -10.87 -3.07 2.51
C SER A 243 -10.74 -3.19 1.01
N CYS A 244 -10.62 -2.03 0.36
CA CYS A 244 -10.22 -1.87 -1.02
C CYS A 244 -9.14 -0.79 -1.05
N SER A 245 -8.04 -1.05 -1.73
CA SER A 245 -6.93 -0.11 -1.90
C SER A 245 -6.46 -0.17 -3.35
N VAL A 246 -6.20 0.98 -3.95
CA VAL A 246 -5.71 1.10 -5.32
C VAL A 246 -4.59 2.13 -5.36
N ASP A 247 -3.45 1.77 -5.93
CA ASP A 247 -2.31 2.66 -6.17
C ASP A 247 -2.05 2.76 -7.68
N ILE A 248 -2.01 4.00 -8.14
CA ILE A 248 -1.81 4.42 -9.54
C ILE A 248 -0.67 5.45 -9.64
N THR A 249 0.19 5.54 -8.62
CA THR A 249 1.27 6.53 -8.54
C THR A 249 2.18 6.50 -9.78
N SER A 250 2.31 5.31 -10.39
CA SER A 250 3.13 5.06 -11.57
C SER A 250 2.33 4.81 -12.84
N TYR A 251 1.04 5.14 -12.87
CA TYR A 251 0.19 5.02 -14.06
C TYR A 251 0.77 5.79 -15.27
N PRO A 252 0.69 5.23 -16.51
CA PRO A 252 0.07 3.95 -16.89
C PRO A 252 0.98 2.72 -16.69
N ARG A 253 2.20 2.89 -16.18
CA ARG A 253 3.23 1.83 -16.15
C ARG A 253 2.92 0.72 -15.14
N LEU A 254 2.27 1.08 -14.04
CA LEU A 254 1.94 0.18 -12.94
C LEU A 254 0.59 0.59 -12.34
N VAL A 255 -0.27 -0.39 -12.15
CA VAL A 255 -1.50 -0.27 -11.35
C VAL A 255 -1.52 -1.43 -10.37
N THR A 256 -1.74 -1.14 -9.09
CA THR A 256 -1.95 -2.17 -8.07
C THR A 256 -3.28 -1.95 -7.39
N ALA A 257 -4.00 -3.04 -7.14
CA ALA A 257 -5.16 -3.02 -6.26
C ALA A 257 -5.05 -4.15 -5.25
N GLN A 258 -5.63 -3.94 -4.08
CA GLN A 258 -5.68 -4.94 -3.02
C GLN A 258 -7.05 -4.91 -2.35
N PHE A 259 -7.63 -6.09 -2.20
CA PHE A 259 -8.83 -6.31 -1.43
C PHE A 259 -8.49 -7.16 -0.22
N THR A 260 -8.96 -6.76 0.96
CA THR A 260 -8.89 -7.60 2.15
C THR A 260 -10.26 -8.19 2.40
N LEU A 261 -10.33 -9.50 2.57
CA LEU A 261 -11.53 -10.24 2.92
C LEU A 261 -11.42 -10.65 4.39
N LEU A 262 -12.51 -10.46 5.11
CA LEU A 262 -12.66 -10.93 6.49
C LEU A 262 -13.72 -12.01 6.54
N ARG A 263 -13.43 -13.05 7.32
CA ARG A 263 -14.42 -14.01 7.82
C ARG A 263 -14.28 -14.08 9.33
N ALA A 264 -15.40 -13.91 10.03
CA ALA A 264 -15.38 -13.68 11.48
C ALA A 264 -14.41 -12.55 11.89
N LYS A 265 -14.04 -12.47 13.17
CA LYS A 265 -13.22 -11.36 13.70
C LYS A 265 -11.73 -11.44 13.38
N SER A 266 -11.23 -12.55 12.84
CA SER A 266 -9.78 -12.76 12.77
C SER A 266 -9.30 -13.69 11.66
N GLN A 267 -10.09 -13.93 10.62
CA GLN A 267 -9.60 -14.68 9.45
C GLN A 267 -9.47 -13.68 8.32
N VAL A 268 -8.26 -13.57 7.77
CA VAL A 268 -7.93 -12.57 6.76
C VAL A 268 -7.45 -13.27 5.50
N MET A 269 -7.99 -12.86 4.36
CA MET A 269 -7.43 -13.19 3.04
C MET A 269 -7.18 -11.89 2.29
N SER A 270 -6.02 -11.76 1.66
CA SER A 270 -5.68 -10.64 0.78
C SER A 270 -5.75 -11.08 -0.67
N VAL A 271 -6.36 -10.27 -1.52
CA VAL A 271 -6.40 -10.48 -2.96
C VAL A 271 -5.74 -9.29 -3.62
N ARG A 272 -4.59 -9.52 -4.26
CA ARG A 272 -3.78 -8.50 -4.91
C ARG A 272 -3.88 -8.61 -6.42
N TYR A 273 -4.16 -7.48 -7.06
CA TYR A 273 -4.00 -7.24 -8.47
C TYR A 273 -2.73 -6.41 -8.71
N ARG A 274 -1.95 -6.77 -9.73
CA ARG A 274 -0.83 -5.95 -10.19
C ARG A 274 -0.70 -6.02 -11.70
N TYR A 275 -0.80 -4.87 -12.36
CA TYR A 275 -0.47 -4.70 -13.76
C TYR A 275 0.88 -4.02 -13.93
N VAL A 276 1.73 -4.52 -14.83
CA VAL A 276 3.01 -3.90 -15.19
C VAL A 276 3.16 -3.88 -16.71
N VAL A 277 3.27 -2.70 -17.32
CA VAL A 277 3.25 -2.55 -18.79
C VAL A 277 4.32 -3.39 -19.52
N GLN A 278 5.47 -3.62 -18.88
CA GLN A 278 6.60 -4.39 -19.43
C GLN A 278 6.58 -5.88 -19.05
N ALA A 279 5.63 -6.34 -18.24
CA ALA A 279 5.57 -7.74 -17.84
C ALA A 279 5.10 -8.64 -18.99
N GLY A 280 5.57 -9.89 -18.99
CA GLY A 280 5.04 -10.92 -19.87
C GLY A 280 3.71 -11.49 -19.38
N THR A 281 3.28 -12.57 -20.02
CA THR A 281 2.16 -13.41 -19.55
C THR A 281 2.75 -14.68 -18.96
N HIS A 282 2.49 -14.94 -17.68
CA HIS A 282 2.79 -16.24 -17.09
C HIS A 282 1.69 -17.23 -17.48
N THR A 283 2.07 -18.43 -17.95
CA THR A 283 1.13 -19.46 -18.41
C THR A 283 1.34 -20.83 -17.77
N GLY A 284 2.51 -21.10 -17.20
CA GLY A 284 2.81 -22.37 -16.55
C GLY A 284 2.33 -22.41 -15.11
N GLY A 285 1.33 -23.24 -14.81
CA GLY A 285 0.75 -23.41 -13.48
C GLY A 285 0.75 -24.88 -13.01
N ASN A 286 0.57 -25.11 -11.71
CA ASN A 286 0.39 -26.44 -11.10
C ASN A 286 -1.06 -26.70 -10.64
N ARG A 287 -1.97 -25.80 -10.99
CA ARG A 287 -3.41 -25.84 -10.72
C ARG A 287 -4.19 -25.32 -11.94
N THR A 288 -5.50 -25.52 -11.92
CA THR A 288 -6.43 -24.91 -12.86
C THR A 288 -7.62 -24.36 -12.07
N ILE A 289 -8.01 -23.12 -12.34
CA ILE A 289 -9.15 -22.44 -11.70
C ILE A 289 -10.04 -21.89 -12.80
N ALA A 290 -11.30 -22.33 -12.86
CA ALA A 290 -12.25 -21.90 -13.89
C ALA A 290 -11.68 -21.97 -15.34
N GLY A 291 -10.93 -23.03 -15.64
CA GLY A 291 -10.30 -23.24 -16.95
C GLY A 291 -9.02 -22.43 -17.21
N ARG A 292 -8.57 -21.61 -16.26
CA ARG A 292 -7.31 -20.86 -16.35
C ARG A 292 -6.18 -21.55 -15.58
N PRO A 293 -4.93 -21.51 -16.09
CA PRO A 293 -3.78 -21.96 -15.31
C PRO A 293 -3.65 -21.16 -14.02
N ALA A 294 -3.25 -21.83 -12.95
CA ALA A 294 -2.99 -21.22 -11.66
C ALA A 294 -1.77 -21.88 -10.99
N PHE A 295 -1.17 -21.18 -10.04
CA PHE A 295 -0.03 -21.68 -9.28
C PHE A 295 -0.27 -21.56 -7.78
N LEU A 296 -0.28 -22.70 -7.11
CA LEU A 296 -0.22 -22.79 -5.65
C LEU A 296 1.25 -22.84 -5.23
N SER A 297 1.64 -21.97 -4.31
CA SER A 297 2.96 -21.96 -3.70
C SER A 297 3.25 -23.25 -2.94
N ALA A 298 4.54 -23.58 -2.78
CA ALA A 298 4.97 -24.81 -2.11
C ALA A 298 4.54 -24.89 -0.64
N ASP A 299 4.36 -23.75 0.03
CA ASP A 299 3.85 -23.65 1.40
C ASP A 299 2.32 -23.73 1.49
N GLY A 300 1.61 -23.75 0.35
CA GLY A 300 0.16 -23.87 0.28
C GLY A 300 -0.62 -22.63 0.71
N ARG A 301 0.03 -21.46 0.82
CA ARG A 301 -0.57 -20.23 1.39
C ARG A 301 -0.93 -19.15 0.37
N ARG A 302 -0.41 -19.28 -0.85
CA ARG A 302 -0.57 -18.32 -1.93
C ARG A 302 -1.04 -19.05 -3.18
N LEU A 303 -2.12 -18.55 -3.77
CA LEU A 303 -2.67 -19.03 -5.02
C LEU A 303 -2.68 -17.89 -6.03
N GLU A 304 -2.06 -18.11 -7.18
CA GLU A 304 -1.91 -17.10 -8.24
C GLU A 304 -2.61 -17.54 -9.52
N LEU A 305 -3.38 -16.63 -10.11
CA LEU A 305 -4.06 -16.85 -11.38
C LEU A 305 -3.17 -16.38 -12.54
N PHE A 306 -3.00 -17.26 -13.52
CA PHE A 306 -2.16 -17.03 -14.70
C PHE A 306 -3.00 -16.88 -15.98
N GLY A 307 -2.31 -16.63 -17.10
CA GLY A 307 -2.92 -16.45 -18.42
C GLY A 307 -3.53 -15.07 -18.65
N ILE A 308 -3.23 -14.08 -17.78
CA ILE A 308 -3.66 -12.69 -17.95
C ILE A 308 -2.46 -11.86 -18.40
N PRO A 309 -2.52 -11.19 -19.57
CA PRO A 309 -1.41 -10.38 -20.04
C PRO A 309 -0.99 -9.32 -19.04
N ARG A 310 0.33 -9.22 -18.79
CA ARG A 310 0.97 -8.16 -17.98
C ARG A 310 0.45 -8.06 -16.53
N THR A 311 -0.28 -9.05 -16.07
CA THR A 311 -1.09 -8.96 -14.86
C THR A 311 -0.85 -10.15 -13.94
N GLU A 312 -0.67 -9.86 -12.65
CA GLU A 312 -0.69 -10.83 -11.56
C GLU A 312 -2.00 -10.67 -10.78
N VAL A 313 -2.68 -11.78 -10.49
CA VAL A 313 -3.80 -11.82 -9.53
C VAL A 313 -3.53 -12.91 -8.52
N ILE A 314 -3.36 -12.52 -7.26
CA ILE A 314 -2.85 -13.39 -6.21
C ILE A 314 -3.80 -13.33 -5.01
N ALA A 315 -4.18 -14.49 -4.50
CA ALA A 315 -4.84 -14.64 -3.21
C ALA A 315 -3.85 -15.21 -2.17
N GLU A 316 -3.69 -14.51 -1.06
CA GLU A 316 -2.91 -14.93 0.11
C GLU A 316 -3.88 -15.14 1.28
N PHE A 317 -3.97 -16.37 1.78
CA PHE A 317 -5.06 -16.81 2.67
C PHE A 317 -4.56 -17.49 3.96
N ASP A 318 -3.26 -17.43 4.23
CA ASP A 318 -2.67 -17.85 5.50
C ASP A 318 -1.51 -16.91 5.86
N TRP A 319 -1.71 -16.09 6.89
CA TRP A 319 -0.70 -15.15 7.38
C TRP A 319 0.07 -15.74 8.55
N GLU A 320 1.41 -15.63 8.50
CA GLU A 320 2.30 -16.28 9.49
C GLU A 320 2.10 -15.82 10.93
N TRP A 321 1.57 -14.62 11.15
CA TRP A 321 1.36 -14.05 12.48
C TRP A 321 0.05 -14.51 13.15
N GLU A 322 -0.86 -15.14 12.42
CA GLU A 322 -2.08 -15.69 13.02
C GLU A 322 -1.76 -16.99 13.79
N PRO A 323 -2.31 -17.20 14.99
CA PRO A 323 -2.15 -18.48 15.68
C PRO A 323 -2.66 -19.63 14.81
N ARG A 324 -1.84 -20.68 14.63
CA ARG A 324 -2.22 -21.89 13.84
C ARG A 324 -3.45 -22.61 14.38
N THR A 325 -3.88 -22.29 15.59
CA THR A 325 -5.04 -22.86 16.27
C THR A 325 -6.37 -22.26 15.85
N LYS A 326 -6.37 -21.16 15.09
CA LYS A 326 -7.61 -20.58 14.57
C LYS A 326 -7.93 -21.15 13.19
N PRO A 327 -9.22 -21.37 12.87
CA PRO A 327 -9.60 -21.69 11.50
C PRO A 327 -9.16 -20.54 10.59
N ARG A 328 -8.77 -20.83 9.34
CA ARG A 328 -8.24 -19.88 8.37
C ARG A 328 -9.00 -20.00 7.06
N PHE A 329 -8.78 -19.05 6.16
CA PHE A 329 -9.13 -19.27 4.77
C PHE A 329 -8.30 -20.42 4.20
N THR A 330 -8.86 -21.13 3.23
CA THR A 330 -8.29 -22.33 2.63
C THR A 330 -7.98 -22.13 1.15
N GLU A 331 -7.27 -23.08 0.53
CA GLU A 331 -7.09 -23.11 -0.93
C GLU A 331 -8.45 -23.10 -1.67
N ALA A 332 -9.46 -23.78 -1.11
CA ALA A 332 -10.81 -23.80 -1.69
C ALA A 332 -11.51 -22.42 -1.64
N ASP A 333 -11.33 -21.69 -0.54
CA ASP A 333 -11.82 -20.32 -0.42
C ASP A 333 -11.12 -19.39 -1.44
N ALA A 334 -9.80 -19.47 -1.54
CA ALA A 334 -9.02 -18.70 -2.51
C ALA A 334 -9.41 -19.06 -3.95
N THR A 335 -9.64 -20.34 -4.24
CA THR A 335 -10.13 -20.82 -5.54
C THR A 335 -11.49 -20.21 -5.87
N THR A 336 -12.40 -20.14 -4.89
CA THR A 336 -13.72 -19.51 -5.06
C THR A 336 -13.60 -18.04 -5.47
N VAL A 337 -12.73 -17.28 -4.76
CA VAL A 337 -12.49 -15.87 -5.08
C VAL A 337 -11.90 -15.69 -6.47
N LEU A 338 -10.84 -16.45 -6.78
CA LEU A 338 -10.13 -16.32 -8.06
C LEU A 338 -10.94 -16.84 -9.25
N ALA A 339 -11.82 -17.82 -9.05
CA ALA A 339 -12.76 -18.27 -10.08
C ALA A 339 -13.80 -17.18 -10.42
N GLY A 340 -14.23 -16.40 -9.41
CA GLY A 340 -15.13 -15.25 -9.61
C GLY A 340 -14.44 -13.94 -9.99
N ALA A 341 -13.11 -13.92 -10.07
CA ALA A 341 -12.35 -12.70 -10.36
C ALA A 341 -12.52 -12.27 -11.82
N ARG A 342 -13.04 -11.06 -12.01
CA ARG A 342 -13.15 -10.41 -13.33
C ARG A 342 -12.08 -9.34 -13.44
N VAL A 343 -11.19 -9.52 -14.40
CA VAL A 343 -10.08 -8.62 -14.67
C VAL A 343 -10.34 -7.93 -16.00
N ILE A 344 -10.17 -6.61 -16.03
CA ILE A 344 -10.28 -5.87 -17.28
C ILE A 344 -9.07 -6.16 -18.17
N GLU A 345 -9.31 -6.26 -19.47
CA GLU A 345 -8.25 -6.63 -20.44
C GLU A 345 -7.19 -5.55 -20.58
N ASP A 346 -7.60 -4.28 -20.55
CA ASP A 346 -6.75 -3.12 -20.68
C ASP A 346 -6.95 -2.16 -19.49
N PRO A 347 -6.09 -2.22 -18.47
CA PRO A 347 -6.19 -1.34 -17.32
C PRO A 347 -5.81 0.11 -17.61
N THR A 348 -5.35 0.42 -18.83
CA THR A 348 -5.12 1.81 -19.25
C THR A 348 -6.38 2.50 -19.77
N ARG A 349 -7.51 1.76 -19.86
CA ARG A 349 -8.83 2.29 -20.22
C ARG A 349 -9.71 2.43 -18.99
N LEU A 350 -9.80 3.65 -18.49
CA LEU A 350 -10.42 4.01 -17.22
C LEU A 350 -11.93 3.78 -17.20
N GLU A 351 -12.58 3.96 -18.35
CA GLU A 351 -14.00 3.74 -18.56
C GLU A 351 -14.44 2.30 -18.24
N ASN A 352 -13.50 1.35 -18.22
CA ASN A 352 -13.79 -0.05 -17.95
C ASN A 352 -13.62 -0.44 -16.47
N TRP A 353 -13.17 0.49 -15.61
CA TRP A 353 -12.93 0.21 -14.19
C TRP A 353 -14.21 0.24 -13.36
N GLU A 354 -15.33 0.70 -13.94
CA GLU A 354 -16.65 0.59 -13.31
C GLU A 354 -16.94 -0.84 -12.97
#